data_AF-A0A1F6ANU4-F1
#
_entry.id   AF-A0A1F6ANU4-F1
#
_cell.length_a   1.000
_cell.length_b   1.000
_cell.length_c   1.000
_cell.angle_alpha   90.00
_cell.angle_beta   90.00
_cell.angle_gamma   90.00
#
_symmetry.space_group_name_H-M   'P 1'
#
loop_
_entity.id
_entity.type
_entity.pdbx_description
1 polymer ?
#
loop_
_entity_poly.entity_id
_entity_poly.type
_entity_poly.pdbx_seq_one_letter_code
_entity_poly.pdbx_strand_id
1 'polypeptide(L)'
;MKKSCIILILIIFALSLLYFIIGKLIKVDHFACSDYCPVPAEQYEVKIYPFGWNKYLCNLLGGTSVTYYGWGKFNICLAETN
;
A
#
# COMPACT_ATOMS: atom_id res chain seq x y z
N MET A 1 -15.10 -26.59 -25.63
CA MET A 1 -15.49 -25.49 -24.70
C MET A 1 -14.68 -25.43 -23.40
N LYS A 2 -14.11 -26.52 -22.84
CA LYS A 2 -13.31 -26.46 -21.58
C LYS A 2 -11.94 -25.76 -21.65
N LYS A 3 -11.24 -25.83 -22.79
CA LYS A 3 -9.87 -25.27 -22.93
C LYS A 3 -9.81 -23.74 -22.83
N SER A 4 -10.79 -23.02 -23.38
CA SER A 4 -10.83 -21.54 -23.33
C SER A 4 -11.03 -20.99 -21.92
N CYS A 5 -11.75 -21.71 -21.05
CA CYS A 5 -11.98 -21.28 -19.67
C CYS A 5 -10.68 -21.34 -18.83
N ILE A 6 -9.87 -22.39 -19.03
CA ILE A 6 -8.59 -22.56 -18.31
C ILE A 6 -7.59 -21.48 -18.69
N ILE A 7 -7.50 -21.13 -19.99
CA ILE A 7 -6.60 -20.07 -20.47
C ILE A 7 -6.98 -18.72 -19.86
N LEU A 8 -8.27 -18.40 -19.80
CA LEU A 8 -8.75 -17.16 -19.20
C LEU A 8 -8.41 -17.07 -17.71
N ILE A 9 -8.57 -18.16 -16.95
CA ILE A 9 -8.21 -18.23 -15.53
C ILE A 9 -6.71 -17.99 -15.33
N LEU A 10 -5.85 -18.60 -16.14
CA LEU A 10 -4.39 -18.43 -16.06
C LEU A 10 -3.98 -16.98 -16.34
N ILE A 11 -4.61 -16.32 -17.32
CA ILE A 11 -4.35 -14.91 -17.63
C ILE A 11 -4.75 -14.01 -16.46
N ILE A 12 -5.93 -14.22 -15.87
CA ILE A 12 -6.38 -13.45 -14.69
C ILE A 12 -5.42 -13.64 -13.52
N PHE A 13 -4.98 -14.86 -13.27
CA PHE A 13 -4.03 -15.15 -12.19
C PHE A 13 -2.68 -14.47 -12.43
N ALA A 14 -2.15 -14.52 -13.66
CA ALA A 14 -0.91 -13.85 -14.03
C ALA A 14 -1.00 -12.33 -13.88
N LEU A 15 -2.11 -11.70 -14.31
CA LEU A 15 -2.35 -10.27 -14.14
C LEU A 15 -2.45 -9.87 -12.67
N SER A 16 -3.14 -10.69 -11.85
CA SER A 16 -3.26 -10.46 -10.41
C SER A 16 -1.91 -10.54 -9.70
N LEU A 17 -1.09 -11.54 -10.07
CA LEU A 17 0.26 -11.70 -9.55
C LEU A 17 1.17 -10.54 -9.96
N LEU A 18 1.08 -10.11 -11.23
CA LEU A 18 1.82 -8.96 -11.74
C LEU A 18 1.46 -7.68 -10.98
N TYR A 19 0.17 -7.43 -10.76
CA TYR A 19 -0.31 -6.29 -9.96
C TYR A 19 0.24 -6.33 -8.53
N PHE A 20 0.26 -7.51 -7.90
CA PHE A 20 0.80 -7.68 -6.56
C PHE A 20 2.31 -7.41 -6.48
N ILE A 21 3.09 -7.89 -7.45
CA ILE A 21 4.54 -7.64 -7.52
C ILE A 21 4.82 -6.15 -7.67
N ILE A 22 4.12 -5.47 -8.57
CA ILE A 22 4.25 -4.02 -8.77
C ILE A 22 3.91 -3.27 -7.48
N GLY A 23 2.82 -3.64 -6.79
CA GLY A 23 2.42 -3.02 -5.54
C GLY A 23 3.44 -3.15 -4.41
N LYS A 24 4.32 -4.15 -4.47
CA LYS A 24 5.40 -4.36 -3.50
C LYS A 24 6.68 -3.60 -3.85
N LEU A 25 6.87 -3.26 -5.13
CA LEU A 25 8.02 -2.51 -5.62
C LEU A 25 7.82 -0.99 -5.50
N ILE A 26 6.58 -0.52 -5.65
CA ILE A 26 6.27 0.90 -5.61
C ILE A 26 6.08 1.35 -4.16
N LYS A 27 6.97 2.25 -3.72
CA LYS A 27 6.84 3.03 -2.49
C LYS A 27 6.72 4.49 -2.86
N VAL A 28 5.81 5.21 -2.22
CA VAL A 28 5.61 6.65 -2.45
C VAL A 28 5.87 7.41 -1.17
N ASP A 29 6.40 8.62 -1.32
CA ASP A 29 6.52 9.57 -0.21
C ASP A 29 5.14 10.03 0.21
N HIS A 30 4.91 10.05 1.51
CA HIS A 30 3.67 10.47 2.13
C HIS A 30 3.97 11.35 3.33
N PHE A 31 3.37 12.52 3.36
CA PHE A 31 3.50 13.45 4.48
C PHE A 31 2.45 13.10 5.55
N ALA A 32 2.90 12.46 6.64
CA ALA A 32 2.07 11.95 7.72
C ALA A 32 1.87 12.98 8.86
N CYS A 33 1.43 14.19 8.52
CA CYS A 33 1.13 15.24 9.49
C CYS A 33 -0.09 16.09 9.06
N SER A 34 -0.70 16.82 10.01
CA SER A 34 -1.89 17.67 9.80
C SER A 34 -1.55 19.16 9.87
N ASP A 35 -2.46 20.01 10.35
CA ASP A 35 -2.32 21.47 10.42
C ASP A 35 -1.17 21.93 11.33
N TYR A 36 -0.81 21.09 12.30
CA TYR A 36 0.23 21.39 13.27
C TYR A 36 1.25 20.25 13.35
N CYS A 37 2.47 20.55 12.94
CA CYS A 37 3.61 19.66 12.88
C CYS A 37 4.71 20.20 13.82
N PRO A 38 4.75 19.78 15.10
CA PRO A 38 5.67 20.33 16.10
C PRO A 38 7.15 20.08 15.82
N VAL A 39 7.49 19.15 14.92
CA VAL A 39 8.88 18.88 14.50
C VAL A 39 9.11 19.25 13.02
N PRO A 40 10.35 19.24 12.52
CA PRO A 40 10.62 19.51 11.11
C PRO A 40 9.89 18.55 10.16
N ALA A 41 9.55 19.05 8.96
CA ALA A 41 8.73 18.34 7.98
C ALA A 41 9.32 16.98 7.57
N GLU A 42 10.65 16.88 7.55
CA GLU A 42 11.40 15.68 7.16
C GLU A 42 11.13 14.50 8.12
N GLN A 43 10.68 14.76 9.36
CA GLN A 43 10.33 13.72 10.31
C GLN A 43 8.91 13.15 10.09
N TYR A 44 8.13 13.76 9.20
CA TYR A 44 6.78 13.32 8.83
C TYR A 44 6.72 12.72 7.42
N GLU A 45 7.80 12.81 6.65
CA GLU A 45 7.90 12.11 5.37
C GLU A 45 8.15 10.63 5.63
N VAL A 46 7.16 9.81 5.28
CA VAL A 46 7.22 8.36 5.39
C VAL A 46 6.99 7.71 4.04
N LYS A 47 7.65 6.57 3.80
CA LYS A 47 7.34 5.74 2.62
C LYS A 47 6.13 4.88 2.89
N ILE A 48 5.14 4.91 1.99
CA ILE A 48 3.95 4.05 2.07
C ILE A 48 3.78 3.19 0.82
N TYR A 49 3.05 2.09 0.96
CA TYR A 49 2.51 1.34 -0.17
C TYR A 49 1.19 1.97 -0.63
N PRO A 50 1.06 2.37 -1.92
CA PRO A 50 -0.09 3.11 -2.41
C PRO A 50 -1.40 2.31 -2.47
N PHE A 51 -1.36 0.98 -2.29
CA PHE A 51 -2.51 0.08 -2.42
C PHE A 51 -2.86 -0.69 -1.13
N GLY A 52 -2.15 -0.43 -0.02
CA GLY A 52 -2.30 -1.15 1.26
C GLY A 52 -3.40 -0.61 2.18
N TRP A 53 -4.55 -0.18 1.66
CA TRP A 53 -5.55 0.58 2.43
C TRP A 53 -6.26 -0.22 3.53
N ASN A 54 -6.11 -1.55 3.52
CA ASN A 54 -6.60 -2.42 4.58
C ASN A 54 -5.45 -3.22 5.20
N LYS A 55 -5.65 -3.64 6.45
CA LYS A 55 -4.66 -4.38 7.24
C LYS A 55 -4.14 -5.64 6.54
N TYR A 56 -5.03 -6.38 5.86
CA TYR A 56 -4.66 -7.64 5.22
C TYR A 56 -3.71 -7.42 4.04
N LEU A 57 -4.08 -6.52 3.11
CA LEU A 57 -3.25 -6.14 1.97
C LEU A 57 -1.92 -5.55 2.42
N CYS A 58 -1.95 -4.69 3.44
CA CYS A 58 -0.75 -4.10 3.97
C CYS A 58 0.24 -5.14 4.51
N ASN A 59 -0.25 -6.11 5.29
CA ASN A 59 0.58 -7.20 5.81
C ASN A 59 1.15 -8.07 4.68
N LEU A 60 0.37 -8.35 3.63
CA LEU A 60 0.84 -9.11 2.46
C LEU A 60 1.98 -8.41 1.71
N LEU A 61 1.91 -7.09 1.63
CA LEU A 61 2.97 -6.25 1.07
C LEU A 61 4.21 -6.18 2.00
N GLY A 62 4.11 -6.69 3.23
CA GLY A 62 5.17 -6.62 4.24
C GLY A 62 5.26 -5.24 4.91
N GLY A 63 4.17 -4.46 4.86
CA GLY A 63 4.08 -3.17 5.53
C GLY A 63 3.36 -3.23 6.87
N THR A 64 3.26 -2.08 7.53
CA THR A 64 2.51 -1.90 8.78
C THR A 64 1.32 -0.97 8.56
N SER A 65 0.11 -1.46 8.86
CA SER A 65 -1.11 -0.64 8.73
C SER A 65 -1.21 0.32 9.90
N VAL A 66 -1.29 1.62 9.61
CA VAL A 66 -1.37 2.69 10.61
C VAL A 66 -2.54 3.60 10.28
N THR A 67 -3.22 4.04 11.33
CA THR A 67 -4.25 5.07 11.25
C THR A 67 -3.71 6.33 11.91
N TYR A 68 -3.78 7.46 11.21
CA TYR A 68 -3.52 8.77 11.81
C TYR A 68 -4.69 9.71 11.54
N TYR A 69 -4.80 10.74 12.37
CA TYR A 69 -5.85 11.75 12.28
C TYR A 69 -5.22 13.08 11.94
N GLY A 70 -5.67 13.67 10.83
CA GLY A 70 -5.36 15.04 10.45
C GLY A 70 -6.63 15.78 10.04
N TRP A 71 -6.68 16.33 8.82
CA TRP A 71 -7.92 16.86 8.21
C TRP A 71 -9.03 15.82 8.05
N GLY A 72 -8.68 14.56 8.24
CA GLY A 72 -9.58 13.42 8.26
C GLY A 72 -8.88 12.22 8.91
N LYS A 73 -9.57 11.07 8.92
CA LYS A 73 -8.99 9.79 9.32
C LYS A 73 -8.33 9.14 8.11
N PHE A 74 -7.03 8.92 8.17
CA PHE A 74 -6.26 8.30 7.10
C PHE A 74 -5.77 6.92 7.54
N ASN A 75 -6.01 5.91 6.71
CA ASN A 75 -5.45 4.57 6.87
C ASN A 75 -4.36 4.39 5.82
N ILE A 76 -3.12 4.30 6.26
CA ILE A 76 -1.95 4.14 5.39
C ILE A 76 -1.24 2.81 5.69
N CYS A 77 -0.42 2.38 4.74
CA CYS A 77 0.42 1.20 4.88
C CYS A 77 1.89 1.61 4.82
N LEU A 78 2.55 1.68 5.97
CA LEU A 78 3.96 2.04 6.06
C LEU A 78 4.82 0.96 5.38
N ALA A 79 5.70 1.39 4.48
CA ALA A 79 6.62 0.53 3.73
C ALA A 79 7.99 0.38 4.40
N GLU A 80 8.17 1.05 5.55
CA GLU A 80 9.35 1.01 6.39
C GLU A 80 8.90 0.61 7.81
N THR A 81 9.37 -0.55 8.25
CA THR A 81 9.36 -0.95 9.66
C THR A 81 10.66 -0.46 10.27
N ASN A 82 10.56 0.44 11.26
CA ASN A 82 11.65 0.68 12.21
C ASN A 82 11.99 -0.62 12.95
#